data_AF-A0A950E2I1-F1
#
_entry.id   AF-A0A950E2I1-F1
#
_cell.length_a   1.000
_cell.length_b   1.000
_cell.length_c   1.000
_cell.angle_alpha   90.00
_cell.angle_beta   90.00
_cell.angle_gamma   90.00
#
_symmetry.space_group_name_H-M   'P 1'
#
loop_
_entity.id
_entity.type
_entity.pdbx_description
1 polymer ?
#
loop_
_entity_poly.entity_id
_entity_poly.type
_entity_poly.pdbx_seq_one_letter_code
_entity_poly.pdbx_strand_id
1 'polypeptide(L)'
;MPRAAVVVLDACGVGELPDAADYGDAGSNTLVHLASQVGGLELPALESLGLGSIVPISGVAPVVGPAVYGRLRPLGPGKESTTGHWELMGVVPSHALPTYPDGFPDDVVAALERATGYRFCCNRPYSGTEVIKDYGEHHLETGELILYTSADSVLQIAAHVDLVSESSLYAVCSAARSVMTGGHAVGRVIARPFEGPPGAFRRTEGRHDYALHPQDRSYLEELQDAGVPVHGVGKIHDLFAGVGVDVTHAGATNSAGIAETTRLLRELDSGLIFVNLVETDQVYGHRHDVSGFERALVEIDAAVAAWMGLLRDDDLLILTAD
;
A
#
# COMPACT_ATOMS: atom_id res chain seq x y z
N MET A 1 -11.73 -21.78 17.07
CA MET A 1 -10.54 -20.92 17.21
C MET A 1 -11.04 -19.50 17.17
N PRO A 2 -10.51 -18.59 18.01
CA PRO A 2 -10.95 -17.21 18.02
C PRO A 2 -10.72 -16.56 16.65
N ARG A 3 -11.53 -15.57 16.31
CA ARG A 3 -11.37 -14.75 15.12
C ARG A 3 -10.66 -13.46 15.48
N ALA A 4 -9.70 -13.05 14.66
CA ALA A 4 -9.01 -11.78 14.80
C ALA A 4 -9.26 -10.90 13.57
N ALA A 5 -9.44 -9.61 13.78
CA ALA A 5 -9.47 -8.59 12.74
C ALA A 5 -8.35 -7.58 12.98
N VAL A 6 -7.43 -7.45 12.02
CA VAL A 6 -6.40 -6.42 11.98
C VAL A 6 -6.79 -5.43 10.91
N VAL A 7 -7.08 -4.20 11.30
CA VAL A 7 -7.49 -3.12 10.39
C VAL A 7 -6.42 -2.05 10.40
N VAL A 8 -5.81 -1.84 9.24
CA VAL A 8 -4.81 -0.81 8.98
C VAL A 8 -5.52 0.40 8.38
N LEU A 9 -5.45 1.52 9.08
CA LEU A 9 -5.88 2.83 8.61
C LEU A 9 -4.66 3.50 7.97
N ASP A 10 -4.49 3.30 6.66
CA ASP A 10 -3.28 3.69 5.91
C ASP A 10 -2.93 5.17 6.14
N ALA A 11 -1.67 5.48 6.43
CA ALA A 11 -1.15 6.82 6.75
C ALA A 11 -1.73 7.54 7.99
N CYS A 12 -2.50 6.89 8.87
CA CYS A 12 -3.07 7.51 10.08
C CYS A 12 -2.09 7.64 11.26
N GLY A 13 -0.96 8.31 11.04
CA GLY A 13 0.11 8.48 12.03
C GLY A 13 -0.23 9.38 13.23
N VAL A 14 0.31 9.03 14.40
CA VAL A 14 0.12 9.73 15.70
C VAL A 14 1.35 10.52 16.16
N GLY A 15 2.19 10.97 15.22
CA GLY A 15 3.35 11.82 15.48
C GLY A 15 4.66 11.30 14.91
N GLU A 16 5.68 12.15 14.95
CA GLU A 16 7.02 11.85 14.47
C GLU A 16 7.72 10.83 15.38
N LEU A 17 8.54 9.96 14.77
CA LEU A 17 9.43 9.04 15.48
C LEU A 17 10.81 9.69 15.71
N PRO A 18 11.64 9.15 16.61
CA PRO A 18 12.97 9.72 16.89
C PRO A 18 13.89 9.90 15.67
N ASP A 19 13.66 9.12 14.62
CA ASP A 19 14.40 9.08 13.35
C ASP A 19 13.68 9.84 12.21
N ALA A 20 12.59 10.56 12.47
CA ALA A 20 11.83 11.28 11.44
C ALA A 20 12.68 12.28 10.64
N ALA A 21 13.71 12.87 11.25
CA ALA A 21 14.64 13.78 10.57
C ALA A 21 15.43 13.10 9.43
N ASP A 22 15.73 11.81 9.55
CA ASP A 22 16.45 11.03 8.52
C ASP A 22 15.59 10.86 7.26
N TYR A 23 14.27 10.96 7.41
CA TYR A 23 13.28 10.90 6.33
C TYR A 23 12.79 12.28 5.86
N GLY A 24 13.29 13.36 6.47
CA GLY A 24 12.84 14.73 6.21
C GLY A 24 11.47 15.08 6.81
N ASP A 25 10.98 14.28 7.76
CA ASP A 25 9.62 14.36 8.32
C ASP A 25 9.58 14.92 9.75
N ALA A 26 10.62 15.67 10.16
CA ALA A 26 10.67 16.29 11.48
C ALA A 26 9.47 17.23 11.70
N GLY A 27 8.80 17.07 12.84
CA GLY A 27 7.57 17.75 13.23
C GLY A 27 6.28 17.15 12.65
N SER A 28 6.34 16.02 11.93
CA SER A 28 5.15 15.36 11.38
C SER A 28 4.21 14.85 12.48
N ASN A 29 2.90 15.07 12.31
CA ASN A 29 1.87 14.45 13.13
C ASN A 29 0.51 14.49 12.41
N THR A 30 0.14 13.42 11.72
CA THR A 30 -1.03 13.40 10.84
C THR A 30 -2.32 13.73 11.61
N LEU A 31 -2.67 12.93 12.64
CA LEU A 31 -3.95 13.09 13.33
C LEU A 31 -4.03 14.40 14.14
N VAL A 32 -2.95 14.83 14.78
CA VAL A 32 -2.95 16.08 15.57
C VAL A 32 -3.07 17.30 14.65
N HIS A 33 -2.35 17.33 13.53
CA HIS A 33 -2.45 18.44 12.57
C HIS A 33 -3.81 18.48 11.90
N LEU A 34 -4.36 17.32 11.51
CA LEU A 34 -5.71 17.23 10.96
C LEU A 34 -6.73 17.81 11.94
N ALA A 35 -6.73 17.33 13.20
CA ALA A 35 -7.64 17.82 14.23
C ALA A 35 -7.51 19.33 14.48
N SER A 36 -6.29 19.86 14.46
CA SER A 36 -6.06 21.31 14.59
C SER A 36 -6.63 22.10 13.40
N GLN A 37 -6.60 21.56 12.19
CA GLN A 37 -7.06 22.26 10.99
C GLN A 37 -8.59 22.26 10.86
N VAL A 38 -9.25 21.19 11.30
CA VAL A 38 -10.73 21.09 11.24
C VAL A 38 -11.43 21.62 12.49
N GLY A 39 -10.68 22.03 13.52
CA GLY A 39 -11.23 22.59 14.77
C GLY A 39 -11.61 21.54 15.82
N GLY A 40 -11.15 20.30 15.64
CA GLY A 40 -11.45 19.13 16.47
C GLY A 40 -12.07 18.00 15.66
N LEU A 41 -11.67 16.77 15.94
CA LEU A 41 -12.26 15.57 15.33
C LEU A 41 -13.39 15.03 16.20
N GLU A 42 -14.46 14.54 15.58
CA GLU A 42 -15.55 13.83 16.25
C GLU A 42 -15.43 12.33 15.96
N LEU A 43 -14.72 11.60 16.81
CA LEU A 43 -14.44 10.17 16.64
C LEU A 43 -14.83 9.37 17.90
N PRO A 44 -16.13 9.30 18.27
CA PRO A 44 -16.57 8.73 19.54
C PRO A 44 -16.19 7.26 19.75
N ALA A 45 -16.15 6.44 18.69
CA ALA A 45 -15.75 5.03 18.86
C ALA A 45 -14.24 4.91 19.11
N LEU A 46 -13.40 5.56 18.32
CA LEU A 46 -11.95 5.59 18.52
C LEU A 46 -11.56 6.29 19.82
N GLU A 47 -12.30 7.33 20.22
CA GLU A 47 -12.20 7.94 21.54
C GLU A 47 -12.42 6.90 22.63
N SER A 48 -13.52 6.13 22.56
CA SER A 48 -13.85 5.10 23.55
C SER A 48 -12.81 3.97 23.62
N LEU A 49 -12.07 3.74 22.53
CA LEU A 49 -10.98 2.77 22.44
C LEU A 49 -9.61 3.32 22.89
N GLY A 50 -9.53 4.61 23.26
CA GLY A 50 -8.33 5.20 23.82
C GLY A 50 -7.45 5.99 22.86
N LEU A 51 -7.93 6.37 21.66
CA LEU A 51 -7.14 7.16 20.70
C LEU A 51 -6.59 8.46 21.32
N GLY A 52 -7.43 9.20 22.06
CA GLY A 52 -7.03 10.44 22.75
C GLY A 52 -6.10 10.21 23.94
N SER A 53 -5.92 8.96 24.39
CA SER A 53 -4.97 8.57 25.43
C SER A 53 -3.57 8.24 24.88
N ILE A 54 -3.43 8.05 23.57
CA ILE A 54 -2.14 7.80 22.90
C ILE A 54 -1.37 9.11 22.76
N VAL A 55 -2.01 10.12 22.17
CA VAL A 55 -1.50 11.49 22.02
C VAL A 55 -2.67 12.48 22.13
N PRO A 56 -2.46 13.72 22.61
CA PRO A 56 -3.53 14.72 22.68
C PRO A 56 -4.02 15.10 21.27
N ILE A 57 -5.30 14.84 20.98
CA ILE A 57 -5.95 15.16 19.70
C ILE A 57 -7.17 16.05 20.00
N SER A 58 -7.27 17.20 19.33
CA SER A 58 -8.42 18.10 19.53
C SER A 58 -9.72 17.38 19.18
N GLY A 59 -10.73 17.45 20.06
CA GLY A 59 -12.02 16.79 19.88
C GLY A 59 -12.07 15.31 20.30
N VAL A 60 -10.92 14.68 20.63
CA VAL A 60 -10.85 13.28 21.07
C VAL A 60 -10.26 13.23 22.48
N ALA A 61 -11.10 13.02 23.48
CA ALA A 61 -10.70 13.01 24.88
C ALA A 61 -9.93 11.74 25.28
N PRO A 62 -9.00 11.82 26.25
CA PRO A 62 -8.41 10.63 26.86
C PRO A 62 -9.47 9.88 27.68
N VAL A 63 -9.43 8.55 27.61
CA VAL A 63 -10.34 7.66 28.35
C VAL A 63 -9.58 6.57 29.12
N VAL A 64 -10.22 6.06 30.17
CA VAL A 64 -9.80 4.85 30.88
C VAL A 64 -10.84 3.78 30.60
N GLY A 65 -10.47 2.76 29.84
CA GLY A 65 -11.35 1.69 29.39
C GLY A 65 -10.63 0.34 29.32
N PRO A 66 -11.35 -0.73 28.93
CA PRO A 66 -10.79 -2.08 28.84
C PRO A 66 -9.86 -2.28 27.63
N ALA A 67 -9.89 -1.38 26.65
CA ALA A 67 -9.05 -1.45 25.47
C ALA A 67 -7.57 -1.20 25.82
N VAL A 68 -6.68 -1.95 25.17
CA VAL A 68 -5.24 -1.72 25.23
C VAL A 68 -4.86 -0.79 24.09
N TYR A 69 -4.24 0.34 24.41
CA TYR A 69 -3.80 1.33 23.44
C TYR A 69 -2.33 1.68 23.65
N GLY A 70 -1.69 2.18 22.60
CA GLY A 70 -0.30 2.57 22.63
C GLY A 70 0.16 3.05 21.26
N ARG A 71 1.44 3.37 21.18
CA ARG A 71 2.11 3.77 19.94
C ARG A 71 3.18 2.75 19.60
N LEU A 72 3.18 2.29 18.35
CA LEU A 72 4.21 1.43 17.81
C LEU A 72 5.31 2.26 17.15
N ARG A 73 6.54 1.73 17.18
CA ARG A 73 7.68 2.26 16.43
C ARG A 73 8.17 1.14 15.51
N PRO A 74 8.14 1.34 14.18
CA PRO A 74 8.82 0.48 13.22
C PRO A 74 10.27 0.22 13.61
N LEU A 75 10.69 -1.03 13.46
CA LEU A 75 12.03 -1.56 13.67
C LEU A 75 12.85 -1.49 12.38
N GLY A 76 12.20 -1.73 11.24
CA GLY A 76 12.82 -1.74 9.93
C GLY A 76 13.05 -0.32 9.38
N PRO A 77 13.94 -0.19 8.38
CA PRO A 77 14.12 1.06 7.64
C PRO A 77 13.00 1.23 6.61
N GLY A 78 12.76 2.49 6.22
CA GLY A 78 11.75 2.84 5.23
C GLY A 78 10.44 3.32 5.85
N LYS A 79 9.59 3.88 5.00
CA LYS A 79 8.26 4.41 5.35
C LYS A 79 7.22 4.08 4.27
N GLU A 80 7.43 2.98 3.54
CA GLU A 80 6.53 2.53 2.49
C GLU A 80 5.46 1.58 3.06
N SER A 81 4.26 1.60 2.47
CA SER A 81 3.16 0.73 2.93
C SER A 81 3.52 -0.76 2.92
N THR A 82 4.32 -1.20 1.93
CA THR A 82 4.77 -2.59 1.83
C THR A 82 5.59 -2.99 3.05
N THR A 83 6.59 -2.19 3.44
CA THR A 83 7.47 -2.50 4.57
C THR A 83 6.74 -2.41 5.90
N GLY A 84 5.85 -1.42 6.07
CA GLY A 84 5.03 -1.28 7.28
C GLY A 84 4.11 -2.47 7.49
N HIS A 85 3.40 -2.90 6.44
CA HIS A 85 2.52 -4.07 6.50
C HIS A 85 3.29 -5.38 6.77
N TRP A 86 4.46 -5.57 6.15
CA TRP A 86 5.32 -6.71 6.44
C TRP A 86 5.73 -6.77 7.90
N GLU A 87 6.10 -5.63 8.47
CA GLU A 87 6.52 -5.57 9.87
C GLU A 87 5.36 -5.85 10.84
N LEU A 88 4.15 -5.36 10.54
CA LEU A 88 2.93 -5.73 11.27
C LEU A 88 2.70 -7.25 11.29
N MET A 89 3.22 -7.97 10.29
CA MET A 89 3.16 -9.43 10.18
C MET A 89 4.51 -10.12 10.45
N GLY A 90 5.40 -9.48 11.21
CA GLY A 90 6.61 -10.10 11.76
C GLY A 90 7.82 -10.10 10.84
N VAL A 91 7.73 -9.53 9.64
CA VAL A 91 8.83 -9.45 8.68
C VAL A 91 9.46 -8.06 8.76
N VAL A 92 10.62 -7.97 9.39
CA VAL A 92 11.37 -6.72 9.52
C VAL A 92 12.35 -6.60 8.35
N PRO A 93 12.16 -5.66 7.40
CA PRO A 93 13.11 -5.47 6.31
C PRO A 93 14.49 -5.13 6.85
N SER A 94 15.53 -5.70 6.25
CA SER A 94 16.92 -5.40 6.63
C SER A 94 17.45 -4.10 6.01
N HIS A 95 16.83 -3.67 4.91
CA HIS A 95 17.21 -2.49 4.11
C HIS A 95 15.95 -1.85 3.52
N ALA A 96 15.97 -0.52 3.35
CA ALA A 96 14.89 0.20 2.68
C ALA A 96 14.81 -0.21 1.20
N LEU A 97 13.62 -0.11 0.62
CA LEU A 97 13.45 -0.40 -0.80
C LEU A 97 14.18 0.67 -1.65
N PRO A 98 14.93 0.26 -2.70
CA PRO A 98 15.74 1.21 -3.48
C PRO A 98 14.85 2.14 -4.31
N THR A 99 15.18 3.42 -4.34
CA THR A 99 14.61 4.42 -5.25
C THR A 99 15.64 4.84 -6.30
N TYR A 100 15.17 5.41 -7.41
CA TYR A 100 16.01 5.69 -8.59
C TYR A 100 15.78 7.12 -9.11
N PRO A 101 16.16 8.17 -8.35
CA PRO A 101 15.93 9.57 -8.72
C PRO A 101 16.63 10.00 -10.02
N ASP A 102 17.71 9.30 -10.40
CA ASP A 102 18.46 9.55 -11.63
C ASP A 102 18.21 8.48 -12.72
N GLY A 103 17.21 7.61 -12.52
CA GLY A 103 16.97 6.43 -13.36
C GLY A 103 17.72 5.18 -12.88
N PHE A 104 17.46 4.06 -13.54
CA PHE A 104 18.12 2.78 -13.26
C PHE A 104 19.57 2.81 -13.77
N PRO A 105 20.56 2.29 -13.02
CA PRO A 105 21.94 2.17 -13.47
C PRO A 105 22.09 1.39 -14.79
N ASP A 106 23.12 1.70 -15.58
CA ASP A 106 23.36 1.10 -16.89
C ASP A 106 23.48 -0.44 -16.85
N ASP A 107 24.05 -0.99 -15.78
CA ASP A 107 24.16 -2.44 -15.57
C ASP A 107 22.82 -3.10 -15.28
N VAL A 108 21.92 -2.41 -14.54
CA VAL A 108 20.53 -2.82 -14.35
C VAL A 108 19.77 -2.80 -15.68
N VAL A 109 19.88 -1.71 -16.44
CA VAL A 109 19.25 -1.62 -17.78
C VAL A 109 19.75 -2.73 -18.69
N ALA A 110 21.06 -2.96 -18.76
CA ALA A 110 21.64 -4.05 -19.56
C ALA A 110 21.20 -5.45 -19.09
N ALA A 111 20.95 -5.65 -17.79
CA ALA A 111 20.38 -6.90 -17.27
C ALA A 111 18.91 -7.06 -17.69
N LEU A 112 18.12 -6.00 -17.61
CA LEU A 112 16.73 -5.98 -18.07
C LEU A 112 16.64 -6.28 -19.57
N GLU A 113 17.49 -5.66 -20.40
CA GLU A 113 17.50 -5.89 -21.85
C GLU A 113 17.81 -7.36 -22.18
N ARG A 114 18.82 -7.95 -21.50
CA ARG A 114 19.16 -9.37 -21.69
C ARG A 114 18.04 -10.32 -21.26
N ALA A 115 17.36 -10.02 -20.16
CA ALA A 115 16.30 -10.88 -19.62
C ALA A 115 15.00 -10.80 -20.42
N THR A 116 14.67 -9.61 -20.93
CA THR A 116 13.41 -9.33 -21.62
C THR A 116 13.51 -9.51 -23.13
N GLY A 117 14.70 -9.36 -23.71
CA GLY A 117 14.92 -9.33 -25.15
C GLY A 117 14.54 -8.00 -25.81
N TYR A 118 14.20 -6.98 -25.02
CA TYR A 118 13.86 -5.64 -25.50
C TYR A 118 14.95 -4.62 -25.16
N ARG A 119 15.06 -3.60 -26.00
CA ARG A 119 15.80 -2.38 -25.70
C ARG A 119 14.87 -1.39 -24.99
N PHE A 120 15.44 -0.49 -24.17
CA PHE A 120 14.65 0.49 -23.42
C PHE A 120 15.00 1.94 -23.78
N CYS A 121 13.98 2.81 -23.77
CA CYS A 121 14.11 4.25 -23.85
C CYS A 121 13.64 4.94 -22.54
N CYS A 122 13.85 6.26 -22.43
CA CYS A 122 13.58 7.10 -21.25
C CYS A 122 14.53 6.89 -20.05
N ASN A 123 14.33 5.84 -19.25
CA ASN A 123 15.05 5.52 -18.01
C ASN A 123 15.21 6.69 -17.02
N ARG A 124 14.10 7.33 -16.60
CA ARG A 124 14.09 8.42 -15.61
C ARG A 124 12.83 8.41 -14.74
N PRO A 125 12.79 9.13 -13.60
CA PRO A 125 11.52 9.44 -12.96
C PRO A 125 10.63 10.25 -13.91
N TYR A 126 9.39 9.81 -14.10
CA TYR A 126 8.51 10.43 -15.09
C TYR A 126 7.03 10.22 -14.73
N SER A 127 6.19 11.21 -15.06
CA SER A 127 4.75 11.03 -15.03
C SER A 127 4.31 10.03 -16.11
N GLY A 128 3.48 9.05 -15.75
CA GLY A 128 3.02 8.02 -16.69
C GLY A 128 2.24 8.55 -17.90
N THR A 129 1.58 9.72 -17.78
CA THR A 129 0.90 10.37 -18.92
C THR A 129 1.85 11.19 -19.79
N GLU A 130 2.86 11.80 -19.18
CA GLU A 130 3.85 12.59 -19.92
C GLU A 130 4.85 11.68 -20.65
N VAL A 131 5.25 10.57 -20.03
CA VAL A 131 6.25 9.66 -20.62
C VAL A 131 5.72 8.99 -21.90
N ILE A 132 4.46 8.58 -21.93
CA ILE A 132 3.85 8.02 -23.15
C ILE A 132 3.61 9.10 -24.21
N LYS A 133 3.40 10.35 -23.80
CA LYS A 133 3.28 11.47 -24.74
C LYS A 133 4.63 11.77 -25.41
N ASP A 134 5.71 11.77 -24.62
CA ASP A 134 7.04 12.19 -25.09
C ASP A 134 7.82 11.05 -25.77
N TYR A 135 7.62 9.80 -25.35
CA TYR A 135 8.33 8.62 -25.87
C TYR A 135 7.44 7.65 -26.66
N GLY A 136 6.13 7.86 -26.72
CA GLY A 136 5.21 6.95 -27.41
C GLY A 136 5.46 6.84 -28.91
N GLU A 137 5.78 7.94 -29.58
CA GLU A 137 6.13 7.94 -31.01
C GLU A 137 7.45 7.21 -31.26
N HIS A 138 8.48 7.49 -30.44
CA HIS A 138 9.76 6.75 -30.48
C HIS A 138 9.56 5.24 -30.28
N HIS A 139 8.73 4.85 -29.30
CA HIS A 139 8.37 3.45 -29.08
C HIS A 139 7.72 2.82 -30.32
N LEU A 140 6.77 3.52 -30.95
CA LEU A 140 6.11 3.05 -32.17
C LEU A 140 7.07 2.89 -33.36
N GLU A 141 8.06 3.76 -33.48
CA GLU A 141 9.03 3.75 -34.58
C GLU A 141 10.13 2.70 -34.39
N THR A 142 10.60 2.50 -33.16
CA THR A 142 11.80 1.70 -32.86
C THR A 142 11.50 0.32 -32.27
N GLY A 143 10.34 0.16 -31.62
CA GLY A 143 10.02 -1.01 -30.81
C GLY A 143 10.71 -1.04 -29.44
N GLU A 144 11.50 -0.02 -29.06
CA GLU A 144 12.08 0.08 -27.71
C GLU A 144 10.98 0.30 -26.67
N LEU A 145 11.00 -0.43 -25.56
CA LEU A 145 10.02 -0.26 -24.49
C LEU A 145 10.33 0.99 -23.65
N ILE A 146 9.30 1.63 -23.14
CA ILE A 146 9.46 2.84 -22.32
C ILE A 146 9.69 2.41 -20.87
N LEU A 147 10.91 2.60 -20.36
CA LEU A 147 11.29 2.31 -18.97
C LEU A 147 11.28 3.60 -18.15
N TYR A 148 10.57 3.62 -17.02
CA TYR A 148 10.55 4.78 -16.12
C TYR A 148 10.27 4.39 -14.67
N THR A 149 10.46 5.34 -13.75
CA THR A 149 10.22 5.18 -12.31
C THR A 149 9.39 6.36 -11.76
N SER A 150 9.05 6.34 -10.47
CA SER A 150 8.50 7.48 -9.72
C SER A 150 9.42 7.84 -8.54
N ALA A 151 8.92 8.64 -7.59
CA ALA A 151 9.56 8.88 -6.31
C ALA A 151 9.55 7.63 -5.40
N ASP A 152 8.61 6.72 -5.63
CA ASP A 152 8.50 5.45 -4.89
C ASP A 152 9.45 4.40 -5.45
N SER A 153 9.65 3.32 -4.70
CA SER A 153 10.40 2.16 -5.15
C SER A 153 9.61 1.32 -6.18
N VAL A 154 9.56 1.78 -7.43
CA VAL A 154 8.85 1.10 -8.53
C VAL A 154 9.65 1.10 -9.83
N LEU A 155 9.46 0.06 -10.64
CA LEU A 155 9.90 0.03 -12.04
C LEU A 155 8.67 -0.08 -12.92
N GLN A 156 8.52 0.81 -13.91
CA GLN A 156 7.36 0.83 -14.79
C GLN A 156 7.78 0.64 -16.24
N ILE A 157 7.08 -0.24 -16.96
CA ILE A 157 7.33 -0.53 -18.37
C ILE A 157 6.06 -0.22 -19.15
N ALA A 158 6.11 0.76 -20.05
CA ALA A 158 5.01 1.09 -20.93
C ALA A 158 5.27 0.63 -22.36
N ALA A 159 4.22 0.13 -23.01
CA ALA A 159 4.25 -0.31 -24.39
C ALA A 159 2.89 -0.09 -25.05
N HIS A 160 2.92 0.27 -26.34
CA HIS A 160 1.71 0.46 -27.12
C HIS A 160 1.14 -0.91 -27.53
N VAL A 161 -0.16 -1.09 -27.33
CA VAL A 161 -0.84 -2.40 -27.52
C VAL A 161 -0.73 -2.94 -28.95
N ASP A 162 -0.59 -2.07 -29.96
CA ASP A 162 -0.40 -2.47 -31.36
C ASP A 162 0.98 -3.08 -31.66
N LEU A 163 2.01 -2.77 -30.86
CA LEU A 163 3.36 -3.35 -31.01
C LEU A 163 3.60 -4.51 -30.05
N VAL A 164 3.14 -4.37 -28.82
CA VAL A 164 3.37 -5.33 -27.75
C VAL A 164 2.04 -5.64 -27.09
N SER A 165 1.56 -6.86 -27.30
CA SER A 165 0.33 -7.32 -26.64
C SER A 165 0.48 -7.24 -25.11
N GLU A 166 -0.63 -7.06 -24.39
CA GLU A 166 -0.60 -7.05 -22.92
C GLU A 166 0.06 -8.31 -22.35
N SER A 167 -0.25 -9.49 -22.91
CA SER A 167 0.37 -10.75 -22.49
C SER A 167 1.90 -10.76 -22.66
N SER A 168 2.42 -10.13 -23.71
CA SER A 168 3.86 -9.98 -23.94
C SER A 168 4.46 -8.98 -22.96
N LEU A 169 3.78 -7.85 -22.71
CA LEU A 169 4.21 -6.87 -21.71
C LEU A 169 4.24 -7.46 -20.29
N TYR A 170 3.27 -8.33 -19.96
CA TYR A 170 3.24 -9.07 -18.70
C TYR A 170 4.44 -10.01 -18.58
N ALA A 171 4.76 -10.77 -19.62
CA ALA A 171 5.96 -11.62 -19.64
C ALA A 171 7.26 -10.80 -19.46
N VAL A 172 7.35 -9.63 -20.12
CA VAL A 172 8.46 -8.69 -19.95
C VAL A 172 8.57 -8.21 -18.49
N CYS A 173 7.46 -7.82 -17.88
CA CYS A 173 7.44 -7.35 -16.49
C CYS A 173 7.80 -8.47 -15.50
N SER A 174 7.36 -9.70 -15.75
CA SER A 174 7.75 -10.88 -14.96
C SER A 174 9.25 -11.17 -15.04
N ALA A 175 9.83 -11.09 -16.25
CA ALA A 175 11.27 -11.21 -16.45
C ALA A 175 12.04 -10.07 -15.75
N ALA A 176 11.56 -8.83 -15.88
CA ALA A 176 12.12 -7.68 -15.18
C ALA A 176 12.07 -7.86 -13.65
N ARG A 177 10.97 -8.38 -13.11
CA ARG A 177 10.85 -8.68 -11.67
C ARG A 177 11.92 -9.64 -11.18
N SER A 178 12.25 -10.65 -11.98
CA SER A 178 13.31 -11.63 -11.67
C SER A 178 14.72 -11.03 -11.71
N VAL A 179 14.93 -9.98 -12.50
CA VAL A 179 16.19 -9.20 -12.52
C VAL A 179 16.29 -8.30 -11.29
N MET A 180 15.18 -7.64 -10.92
CA MET A 180 15.12 -6.67 -9.83
C MET A 180 15.13 -7.37 -8.46
N THR A 181 16.30 -7.82 -8.02
CA THR A 181 16.53 -8.55 -6.75
C THR A 181 17.71 -7.94 -5.98
N GLY A 182 17.91 -8.37 -4.72
CA GLY A 182 18.99 -7.87 -3.87
C GLY A 182 18.95 -6.35 -3.71
N GLY A 183 20.09 -5.67 -3.93
CA GLY A 183 20.18 -4.20 -3.87
C GLY A 183 19.32 -3.46 -4.90
N HIS A 184 18.76 -4.16 -5.90
CA HIS A 184 17.86 -3.60 -6.89
C HIS A 184 16.40 -4.06 -6.73
N ALA A 185 16.05 -4.66 -5.59
CA ALA A 185 14.70 -5.16 -5.34
C ALA A 185 13.68 -4.02 -5.13
N VAL A 186 13.21 -3.41 -6.22
CA VAL A 186 12.12 -2.42 -6.15
C VAL A 186 10.86 -3.04 -5.53
N GLY A 187 10.04 -2.26 -4.86
CA GLY A 187 8.79 -2.73 -4.26
C GLY A 187 7.80 -3.31 -5.28
N ARG A 188 7.68 -2.69 -6.46
CA ARG A 188 6.80 -3.18 -7.55
C ARG A 188 7.41 -3.01 -8.94
N VAL A 189 7.18 -3.98 -9.82
CA VAL A 189 7.32 -3.82 -11.27
C VAL A 189 5.92 -3.68 -11.88
N ILE A 190 5.66 -2.68 -12.72
CA ILE A 190 4.31 -2.33 -13.17
C ILE A 190 4.23 -2.29 -14.70
N ALA A 191 3.34 -3.11 -15.27
CA ALA A 191 2.95 -3.05 -16.67
C ALA A 191 2.03 -1.86 -16.93
N ARG A 192 2.35 -1.07 -17.94
CA ARG A 192 1.63 0.15 -18.32
C ARG A 192 1.27 0.16 -19.81
N PRO A 193 0.36 -0.71 -20.26
CA PRO A 193 -0.11 -0.67 -21.63
C PRO A 193 -0.78 0.67 -21.95
N PHE A 194 -0.59 1.13 -23.18
CA PHE A 194 -1.23 2.34 -23.70
C PHE A 194 -1.68 2.15 -25.16
N GLU A 195 -2.58 3.00 -25.60
CA GLU A 195 -3.18 2.96 -26.93
C GLU A 195 -3.40 4.39 -27.50
N GLY A 196 -3.76 4.47 -28.77
CA GLY A 196 -4.10 5.72 -29.46
C GLY A 196 -2.99 6.21 -30.39
N PRO A 197 -3.27 7.19 -31.27
CA PRO A 197 -2.27 7.69 -32.21
C PRO A 197 -1.29 8.67 -31.53
N PRO A 198 -0.13 8.95 -32.17
CA PRO A 198 0.77 10.02 -31.74
C PRO A 198 0.02 11.33 -31.47
N GLY A 199 0.32 11.95 -30.32
CA GLY A 199 -0.35 13.16 -29.83
C GLY A 199 -1.66 12.93 -29.07
N ALA A 200 -2.22 11.71 -29.06
CA ALA A 200 -3.45 11.36 -28.34
C ALA A 200 -3.37 10.00 -27.62
N PHE A 201 -2.19 9.63 -27.13
CA PHE A 201 -1.99 8.41 -26.34
C PHE A 201 -2.75 8.44 -25.02
N ARG A 202 -3.28 7.28 -24.63
CA ARG A 202 -3.94 7.06 -23.33
C ARG A 202 -3.57 5.70 -22.76
N ARG A 203 -3.44 5.60 -21.44
CA ARG A 203 -3.23 4.31 -20.75
C ARG A 203 -4.51 3.47 -20.86
N THR A 204 -4.35 2.15 -20.98
CA THR A 204 -5.47 1.21 -20.91
C THR A 204 -5.73 0.78 -19.47
N GLU A 205 -6.78 -0.02 -19.26
CA GLU A 205 -7.07 -0.66 -17.97
C GLU A 205 -6.17 -1.88 -17.69
N GLY A 206 -5.35 -2.33 -18.65
CA GLY A 206 -4.44 -3.48 -18.55
C GLY A 206 -3.23 -3.27 -17.64
N ARG A 207 -3.35 -2.41 -16.64
CA ARG A 207 -2.32 -2.26 -15.60
C ARG A 207 -2.19 -3.59 -14.85
N HIS A 208 -0.95 -4.05 -14.69
CA HIS A 208 -0.66 -5.21 -13.84
C HIS A 208 0.60 -4.96 -13.02
N ASP A 209 0.54 -5.28 -11.73
CA ASP A 209 1.60 -4.98 -10.76
C ASP A 209 2.23 -6.31 -10.26
N TYR A 210 3.55 -6.38 -10.27
CA TYR A 210 4.35 -7.49 -9.76
C TYR A 210 5.07 -7.03 -8.49
N ALA A 211 4.43 -7.27 -7.35
CA ALA A 211 4.96 -6.91 -6.04
C ALA A 211 6.16 -7.78 -5.65
N LEU A 212 7.04 -7.21 -4.83
CA LEU A 212 8.09 -7.95 -4.14
C LEU A 212 7.43 -8.87 -3.09
N HIS A 213 7.93 -10.10 -2.96
CA HIS A 213 7.52 -10.98 -1.87
C HIS A 213 8.14 -10.52 -0.54
N PRO A 214 7.48 -10.78 0.61
CA PRO A 214 8.11 -10.59 1.91
C PRO A 214 9.50 -11.21 1.97
N GLN A 215 10.47 -10.50 2.58
CA GLN A 215 11.88 -10.92 2.61
C GLN A 215 12.12 -12.14 3.51
N ASP A 216 11.27 -12.32 4.50
CA ASP A 216 11.27 -13.43 5.44
C ASP A 216 9.84 -13.95 5.62
N ARG A 217 9.75 -15.07 6.34
CA ARG A 217 8.49 -15.72 6.65
C ARG A 217 7.64 -14.87 7.60
N SER A 218 6.38 -14.68 7.22
CA SER A 218 5.42 -13.83 7.95
C SER A 218 4.48 -14.62 8.87
N TYR A 219 3.84 -13.93 9.82
CA TYR A 219 2.77 -14.50 10.65
C TYR A 219 1.58 -15.00 9.82
N LEU A 220 1.38 -14.47 8.60
CA LEU A 220 0.33 -14.96 7.70
C LEU A 220 0.59 -16.40 7.26
N GLU A 221 1.84 -16.73 6.92
CA GLU A 221 2.23 -18.11 6.57
C GLU A 221 2.17 -19.04 7.79
N GLU A 222 2.53 -18.55 8.98
CA GLU A 222 2.40 -19.35 10.21
C GLU A 222 0.94 -19.70 10.53
N LEU A 223 0.01 -18.77 10.26
CA LEU A 223 -1.42 -19.00 10.41
C LEU A 223 -1.92 -20.04 9.39
N GLN A 224 -1.50 -19.93 8.13
CA GLN A 224 -1.83 -20.92 7.09
C GLN A 224 -1.36 -22.32 7.47
N ASP A 225 -0.13 -22.47 7.93
CA ASP A 225 0.43 -23.77 8.35
C ASP A 225 -0.29 -24.35 9.57
N ALA A 226 -0.84 -23.49 10.44
CA ALA A 226 -1.70 -23.88 11.55
C ALA A 226 -3.16 -24.18 11.14
N GLY A 227 -3.51 -24.04 9.85
CA GLY A 227 -4.86 -24.24 9.34
C GLY A 227 -5.85 -23.13 9.70
N VAL A 228 -5.34 -21.92 9.99
CA VAL A 228 -6.14 -20.73 10.26
C VAL A 228 -6.27 -19.91 8.97
N PRO A 229 -7.47 -19.77 8.39
CA PRO A 229 -7.64 -19.07 7.12
C PRO A 229 -7.39 -17.56 7.27
N VAL A 230 -6.66 -17.00 6.32
CA VAL A 230 -6.36 -15.56 6.20
C VAL A 230 -7.22 -14.94 5.09
N HIS A 231 -8.08 -14.01 5.49
CA HIS A 231 -8.93 -13.22 4.62
C HIS A 231 -8.33 -11.82 4.46
N GLY A 232 -7.76 -11.53 3.29
CA GLY A 232 -7.22 -10.21 2.96
C GLY A 232 -8.28 -9.32 2.32
N VAL A 233 -8.51 -8.12 2.86
CA VAL A 233 -9.46 -7.13 2.34
C VAL A 233 -8.70 -5.92 1.79
N GLY A 234 -9.05 -5.49 0.58
CA GLY A 234 -8.37 -4.38 -0.08
C GLY A 234 -6.99 -4.80 -0.58
N LYS A 235 -5.95 -4.04 -0.23
CA LYS A 235 -4.60 -4.21 -0.81
C LYS A 235 -3.74 -5.27 -0.15
N ILE A 236 -4.24 -6.01 0.83
CA ILE A 236 -3.44 -7.00 1.56
C ILE A 236 -2.81 -8.03 0.63
N HIS A 237 -3.57 -8.57 -0.33
CA HIS A 237 -3.01 -9.49 -1.33
C HIS A 237 -1.82 -8.88 -2.08
N ASP A 238 -1.95 -7.63 -2.55
CA ASP A 238 -0.92 -6.96 -3.34
C ASP A 238 0.31 -6.58 -2.51
N LEU A 239 0.11 -6.22 -1.24
CA LEU A 239 1.18 -5.86 -0.31
C LEU A 239 2.06 -7.07 0.06
N PHE A 240 1.50 -8.27 0.04
CA PHE A 240 2.22 -9.52 0.34
C PHE A 240 2.53 -10.36 -0.91
N ALA A 241 2.26 -9.84 -2.12
CA ALA A 241 2.38 -10.61 -3.36
C ALA A 241 1.65 -11.97 -3.31
N GLY A 242 0.50 -12.01 -2.62
CA GLY A 242 -0.33 -13.20 -2.38
C GLY A 242 0.22 -14.18 -1.33
N VAL A 243 1.41 -13.96 -0.77
CA VAL A 243 2.00 -14.84 0.25
C VAL A 243 1.19 -14.73 1.54
N GLY A 244 0.78 -15.86 2.11
CA GLY A 244 0.05 -15.86 3.38
C GLY A 244 -1.44 -15.51 3.27
N VAL A 245 -1.98 -15.24 2.07
CA VAL A 245 -3.38 -14.79 1.90
C VAL A 245 -4.20 -15.88 1.20
N ASP A 246 -5.13 -16.50 1.92
CA ASP A 246 -5.97 -17.59 1.38
C ASP A 246 -7.13 -17.09 0.53
N VAL A 247 -7.77 -15.99 0.97
CA VAL A 247 -8.96 -15.44 0.32
C VAL A 247 -8.87 -13.93 0.22
N THR A 248 -8.93 -13.41 -1.00
CA THR A 248 -8.93 -11.97 -1.28
C THR A 248 -10.36 -11.45 -1.43
N HIS A 249 -10.67 -10.34 -0.76
CA HIS A 249 -11.95 -9.65 -0.81
C HIS A 249 -11.76 -8.24 -1.36
N ALA A 250 -12.81 -7.71 -2.01
CA ALA A 250 -12.79 -6.37 -2.58
C ALA A 250 -12.57 -5.30 -1.49
N GLY A 251 -11.92 -4.21 -1.87
CA GLY A 251 -11.63 -3.09 -0.97
C GLY A 251 -10.90 -1.97 -1.67
N ALA A 252 -11.30 -1.66 -2.91
CA ALA A 252 -10.69 -0.60 -3.70
C ALA A 252 -10.94 0.81 -3.10
N THR A 253 -11.94 0.93 -2.23
CA THR A 253 -12.27 2.12 -1.45
C THR A 253 -12.46 1.71 0.02
N ASN A 254 -12.37 2.67 0.93
CA ASN A 254 -12.61 2.46 2.36
C ASN A 254 -14.04 1.95 2.57
N SER A 255 -15.02 2.51 1.88
CA SER A 255 -16.42 2.07 1.99
C SER A 255 -16.61 0.59 1.59
N ALA A 256 -15.97 0.15 0.50
CA ALA A 256 -16.00 -1.26 0.07
C ALA A 256 -15.26 -2.16 1.08
N GLY A 257 -14.08 -1.74 1.56
CA GLY A 257 -13.33 -2.48 2.57
C GLY A 257 -14.09 -2.60 3.90
N ILE A 258 -14.78 -1.54 4.31
CA ILE A 258 -15.64 -1.52 5.50
C ILE A 258 -16.81 -2.49 5.33
N ALA A 259 -17.47 -2.47 4.18
CA ALA A 259 -18.59 -3.36 3.90
C ALA A 259 -18.17 -4.83 3.94
N GLU A 260 -17.04 -5.19 3.31
CA GLU A 260 -16.52 -6.55 3.33
C GLU A 260 -16.07 -6.97 4.73
N THR A 261 -15.36 -6.10 5.47
CA THR A 261 -14.96 -6.37 6.85
C THR A 261 -16.18 -6.63 7.74
N THR A 262 -17.22 -5.82 7.59
CA THR A 262 -18.49 -5.98 8.33
C THR A 262 -19.16 -7.31 7.99
N ARG A 263 -19.17 -7.71 6.71
CA ARG A 263 -19.72 -8.99 6.27
C ARG A 263 -18.93 -10.16 6.88
N LEU A 264 -17.60 -10.13 6.80
CA LEU A 264 -16.73 -11.17 7.35
C LEU A 264 -16.88 -11.30 8.87
N LEU A 265 -17.01 -10.19 9.61
CA LEU A 265 -17.33 -10.19 11.05
C LEU A 265 -18.72 -10.75 11.38
N ARG A 266 -19.65 -10.85 10.42
CA ARG A 266 -20.93 -11.52 10.63
C ARG A 266 -20.89 -13.01 10.28
N GLU A 267 -20.14 -13.36 9.25
CA GLU A 267 -20.22 -14.68 8.61
C GLU A 267 -19.13 -15.66 9.07
N LEU A 268 -17.93 -15.18 9.40
CA LEU A 268 -16.82 -16.05 9.77
C LEU A 268 -16.88 -16.44 11.25
N ASP A 269 -16.67 -17.73 11.52
CA ASP A 269 -16.57 -18.25 12.88
C ASP A 269 -15.15 -18.26 13.45
N SER A 270 -14.14 -18.24 12.59
CA SER A 270 -12.71 -18.25 12.95
C SER A 270 -11.86 -17.77 11.79
N GLY A 271 -10.62 -17.36 12.06
CA GLY A 271 -9.68 -16.92 11.03
C GLY A 271 -9.09 -15.54 11.32
N LEU A 272 -8.20 -15.08 10.45
CA LEU A 272 -7.69 -13.71 10.44
C LEU A 272 -8.39 -12.93 9.33
N ILE A 273 -8.98 -11.79 9.67
CA ILE A 273 -9.43 -10.77 8.74
C ILE A 273 -8.37 -9.67 8.75
N PHE A 274 -7.57 -9.55 7.69
CA PHE A 274 -6.57 -8.50 7.57
C PHE A 274 -7.04 -7.48 6.54
N VAL A 275 -7.12 -6.21 6.93
CA VAL A 275 -7.78 -5.15 6.16
C VAL A 275 -6.81 -3.99 5.98
N ASN A 276 -6.69 -3.49 4.75
CA ASN A 276 -6.11 -2.17 4.48
C ASN A 276 -7.22 -1.21 4.00
N LEU A 277 -7.44 -0.12 4.74
CA LEU A 277 -8.28 1.01 4.36
C LEU A 277 -7.41 2.14 3.79
N VAL A 278 -7.26 2.15 2.47
CA VAL A 278 -6.18 2.86 1.75
C VAL A 278 -6.45 4.34 1.42
N GLU A 279 -7.70 4.81 1.47
CA GLU A 279 -8.03 6.14 0.92
C GLU A 279 -7.47 7.30 1.76
N THR A 280 -7.23 7.09 3.05
CA THR A 280 -6.56 8.05 3.94
C THR A 280 -5.15 8.39 3.46
N ASP A 281 -4.44 7.45 2.83
CA ASP A 281 -3.17 7.70 2.15
C ASP A 281 -3.37 8.22 0.71
N GLN A 282 -3.96 7.39 -0.15
CA GLN A 282 -3.85 7.56 -1.60
C GLN A 282 -4.75 8.64 -2.20
N VAL A 283 -5.88 8.89 -1.56
CA VAL A 283 -6.88 9.85 -2.04
C VAL A 283 -6.71 11.17 -1.31
N TYR A 284 -6.45 11.14 0.01
CA TYR A 284 -6.47 12.33 0.84
C TYR A 284 -5.08 12.76 1.32
N GLY A 285 -4.28 11.85 1.90
CA GLY A 285 -2.95 12.14 2.45
C GLY A 285 -2.00 12.74 1.43
N HIS A 286 -1.69 12.00 0.36
CA HIS A 286 -0.79 12.48 -0.72
C HIS A 286 -1.28 13.74 -1.43
N ARG A 287 -2.59 14.04 -1.38
CA ARG A 287 -3.19 15.23 -2.00
C ARG A 287 -3.35 16.39 -1.04
N HIS A 288 -2.99 16.20 0.24
CA HIS A 288 -3.22 17.16 1.32
C HIS A 288 -4.71 17.62 1.39
N ASP A 289 -5.66 16.72 1.10
CA ASP A 289 -7.09 16.99 1.20
C ASP A 289 -7.57 16.77 2.64
N VAL A 290 -7.47 17.83 3.44
CA VAL A 290 -7.83 17.86 4.87
C VAL A 290 -9.28 17.41 5.10
N SER A 291 -10.23 17.98 4.35
CA SER A 291 -11.66 17.68 4.53
C SER A 291 -12.00 16.27 4.03
N GLY A 292 -11.31 15.78 3.01
CA GLY A 292 -11.42 14.38 2.58
C GLY A 292 -10.96 13.41 3.66
N PHE A 293 -9.80 13.67 4.27
CA PHE A 293 -9.24 12.84 5.33
C PHE A 293 -10.17 12.79 6.55
N GLU A 294 -10.69 13.93 7.00
CA GLU A 294 -11.65 14.02 8.11
C GLU A 294 -12.89 13.16 7.86
N ARG A 295 -13.52 13.30 6.68
CA ARG A 295 -14.71 12.50 6.33
C ARG A 295 -14.42 11.01 6.32
N ALA A 296 -13.24 10.60 5.83
CA ALA A 296 -12.83 9.20 5.83
C ALA A 296 -12.69 8.66 7.26
N LEU A 297 -12.09 9.44 8.18
CA LEU A 297 -11.99 9.03 9.59
C LEU A 297 -13.36 8.91 10.27
N VAL A 298 -14.29 9.82 9.99
CA VAL A 298 -15.66 9.74 10.53
C VAL A 298 -16.39 8.50 10.02
N GLU A 299 -16.22 8.14 8.73
CA GLU A 299 -16.78 6.90 8.17
C GLU A 299 -16.17 5.66 8.85
N ILE A 300 -14.85 5.65 9.05
CA ILE A 300 -14.15 4.55 9.72
C ILE A 300 -14.58 4.45 11.18
N ASP A 301 -14.70 5.55 11.92
CA ASP A 301 -15.15 5.57 13.30
C ASP A 301 -16.56 4.96 13.46
N ALA A 302 -17.49 5.34 12.57
CA ALA A 302 -18.83 4.75 12.53
C ALA A 302 -18.80 3.24 12.23
N ALA A 303 -17.89 2.80 11.37
CA ALA A 303 -17.71 1.37 11.09
C ALA A 303 -17.14 0.61 12.31
N VAL A 304 -16.15 1.18 12.99
CA VAL A 304 -15.58 0.62 14.22
C VAL A 304 -16.66 0.49 15.29
N ALA A 305 -17.52 1.51 15.46
CA ALA A 305 -18.67 1.44 16.37
C ALA A 305 -19.57 0.22 16.08
N ALA A 306 -19.86 -0.02 14.79
CA ALA A 306 -20.65 -1.17 14.36
C ALA A 306 -19.92 -2.50 14.58
N TRP A 307 -18.62 -2.57 14.29
CA TRP A 307 -17.81 -3.78 14.45
C TRP A 307 -17.70 -4.22 15.90
N MET A 308 -17.53 -3.29 16.85
CA MET A 308 -17.52 -3.61 18.27
C MET A 308 -18.80 -4.34 18.72
N GLY A 309 -19.95 -4.03 18.11
CA GLY A 309 -21.21 -4.73 18.37
C GLY A 309 -21.34 -6.12 17.73
N LEU A 310 -20.41 -6.50 16.86
CA LEU A 310 -20.34 -7.81 16.18
C LEU A 310 -19.29 -8.75 16.78
N LEU A 311 -18.42 -8.24 17.66
CA LEU A 311 -17.39 -9.04 18.31
C LEU A 311 -17.99 -9.99 19.33
N ARG A 312 -17.41 -11.20 19.38
CA ARG A 312 -17.67 -12.23 20.39
C ARG A 312 -16.64 -12.10 21.52
N ASP A 313 -16.88 -12.75 22.65
CA ASP A 313 -16.02 -12.65 23.84
C ASP A 313 -14.56 -13.07 23.60
N ASP A 314 -14.32 -13.96 22.63
CA ASP A 314 -13.01 -14.47 22.24
C ASP A 314 -12.44 -13.82 20.98
N ASP A 315 -13.14 -12.84 20.40
CA ASP A 315 -12.64 -12.10 19.24
C ASP A 315 -11.60 -11.05 19.62
N LEU A 316 -10.71 -10.74 18.68
CA LEU A 316 -9.74 -9.65 18.81
C LEU A 316 -9.90 -8.67 17.65
N LEU A 317 -10.08 -7.39 17.97
CA LEU A 317 -10.01 -6.29 17.00
C LEU A 317 -8.76 -5.45 17.28
N ILE A 318 -7.89 -5.34 16.28
CA ILE A 318 -6.69 -4.49 16.30
C ILE A 318 -6.89 -3.39 15.26
N LEU A 319 -6.80 -2.14 15.69
CA LEU A 319 -6.77 -0.97 14.83
C LEU A 319 -5.35 -0.40 14.86
N THR A 320 -4.76 -0.18 13.69
CA THR A 320 -3.39 0.31 13.58
C THR A 320 -3.20 1.13 12.30
N ALA A 321 -1.99 1.60 12.04
CA ALA A 321 -1.60 2.28 10.82
C ALA A 321 -0.20 1.79 10.40
N ASP A 322 0.12 1.94 9.13
CA ASP A 322 1.45 1.70 8.54
C ASP A 322 2.12 3.00 8.07
#